data_AF-A0A1G1SRI4-F1
#
_entry.id   AF-A0A1G1SRI4-F1
#
_cell.length_a   1.000
_cell.length_b   1.000
_cell.length_c   1.000
_cell.angle_alpha   90.00
_cell.angle_beta   90.00
_cell.angle_gamma   90.00
#
_symmetry.space_group_name_H-M   'P 1'
#
loop_
_entity.id
_entity.type
_entity.pdbx_description
1 polymer ?
#
loop_
_entity_poly.entity_id
_entity_poly.type
_entity_poly.pdbx_seq_one_letter_code
_entity_poly.pdbx_strand_id
1 'polypeptide(L)'
;MWEHQSLFRVSAQLFAEGIFNLLDRSLRPEVFLLGFASSKEADEPGAVIIEPSTMRYSPLDFKDVKGIAATLETDTGPQGIVYHLHPNDHDRTAKHHWYELVCRATETTLQDLATSRNENRRSFCAVPVSLQGYLVTVVLQLSTDCYDGYYTLPKSTAGRPVNLPHAA
;
A
#
# COMPACT_ATOMS: atom_id res chain seq x y z
N MET A 1 -1.93 16.40 -6.48
CA MET A 1 -1.08 15.41 -7.18
C MET A 1 -1.20 15.58 -8.68
N TRP A 2 -2.41 15.51 -9.26
CA TRP A 2 -2.67 15.87 -10.65
C TRP A 2 -4.09 16.45 -10.78
N GLU A 3 -4.38 17.14 -11.89
CA GLU A 3 -5.62 17.91 -12.10
C GLU A 3 -6.91 17.09 -11.95
N HIS A 4 -6.92 15.83 -12.40
CA HIS A 4 -8.11 14.98 -12.43
C HIS A 4 -8.18 13.97 -11.27
N GLN A 5 -7.42 14.18 -10.19
CA GLN A 5 -7.35 13.24 -9.06
C GLN A 5 -8.72 13.00 -8.39
N SER A 6 -9.54 14.03 -8.25
CA SER A 6 -10.86 13.92 -7.62
C SER A 6 -11.82 13.09 -8.46
N LEU A 7 -11.82 13.27 -9.79
CA LEU A 7 -12.66 12.49 -10.72
C LEU A 7 -12.26 11.01 -10.70
N PHE A 8 -10.95 10.74 -10.72
CA PHE A 8 -10.45 9.37 -10.62
C PHE A 8 -10.87 8.73 -9.28
N ARG A 9 -10.68 9.41 -8.15
CA ARG A 9 -11.06 8.91 -6.83
C ARG A 9 -12.56 8.64 -6.73
N VAL A 10 -13.42 9.56 -7.20
CA VAL A 10 -14.88 9.35 -7.25
C VAL A 10 -15.21 8.10 -8.05
N SER A 11 -14.58 7.92 -9.22
CA SER A 11 -14.79 6.75 -10.05
C SER A 11 -14.37 5.47 -9.31
N ALA A 12 -13.19 5.47 -8.69
CA ALA A 12 -12.70 4.33 -7.91
C ALA A 12 -13.60 3.99 -6.70
N GLN A 13 -14.15 5.01 -6.02
CA GLN A 13 -15.14 4.84 -4.95
C GLN A 13 -16.40 4.14 -5.47
N LEU A 14 -16.96 4.61 -6.59
CA LEU A 14 -18.17 4.02 -7.19
C LEU A 14 -17.93 2.57 -7.64
N PHE A 15 -16.74 2.27 -8.19
CA PHE A 15 -16.36 0.90 -8.54
C PHE A 15 -16.25 0.01 -7.29
N ALA A 16 -15.59 0.49 -6.22
CA ALA A 16 -15.48 -0.25 -4.98
C ALA A 16 -16.85 -0.51 -4.35
N GLU A 17 -17.72 0.51 -4.30
CA GLU A 17 -19.10 0.37 -3.86
C GLU A 17 -19.87 -0.64 -4.71
N GLY A 18 -19.77 -0.58 -6.03
CA GLY A 18 -20.46 -1.52 -6.92
C GLY A 18 -20.05 -2.97 -6.70
N ILE A 19 -18.76 -3.24 -6.51
CA ILE A 19 -18.24 -4.59 -6.29
C ILE A 19 -18.54 -5.08 -4.87
N PHE A 20 -18.13 -4.32 -3.85
CA PHE A 20 -18.21 -4.81 -2.47
C PHE A 20 -19.63 -4.78 -1.92
N ASN A 21 -20.49 -3.82 -2.33
CA ASN A 21 -21.90 -3.87 -1.90
C ASN A 21 -22.69 -5.00 -2.55
N LEU A 22 -22.21 -5.55 -3.69
CA LEU A 22 -22.77 -6.76 -4.27
C LEU A 22 -22.39 -8.01 -3.46
N LEU A 23 -21.18 -8.03 -2.89
CA LEU A 23 -20.71 -9.11 -2.02
C LEU A 23 -21.35 -9.03 -0.63
N ASP A 24 -21.22 -7.90 0.05
CA ASP A 24 -21.86 -7.58 1.33
C ASP A 24 -21.79 -6.08 1.61
N ARG A 25 -22.95 -5.47 1.85
CA ARG A 25 -23.08 -4.03 2.15
C ARG A 25 -22.44 -3.63 3.47
N SER A 26 -22.18 -4.58 4.36
CA SER A 26 -21.54 -4.38 5.66
C SER A 26 -20.04 -4.14 5.54
N LEU A 27 -19.43 -4.43 4.37
CA LEU A 27 -18.02 -4.16 4.09
C LEU A 27 -17.71 -2.66 4.03
N ARG A 28 -18.70 -1.81 3.69
CA ARG A 28 -18.61 -0.34 3.69
C ARG A 28 -17.31 0.19 3.05
N PRO A 29 -17.11 -0.03 1.74
CA PRO A 29 -15.87 0.35 1.07
C PRO A 29 -15.66 1.87 1.06
N GLU A 30 -14.44 2.30 1.34
CA GLU A 30 -14.02 3.70 1.26
C GLU A 30 -12.67 3.80 0.55
N VAL A 31 -12.57 4.70 -0.43
CA VAL A 31 -11.41 4.88 -1.29
C VAL A 31 -10.91 6.31 -1.20
N PHE A 32 -9.60 6.42 -0.96
CA PHE A 32 -8.86 7.67 -1.03
C PHE A 32 -7.51 7.43 -1.71
N LEU A 33 -6.84 8.53 -2.05
CA LEU A 33 -5.53 8.48 -2.68
C LEU A 33 -4.48 9.06 -1.75
N LEU A 34 -3.30 8.46 -1.78
CA LEU A 34 -2.10 8.98 -1.14
C LEU A 34 -1.05 9.25 -2.22
N GLY A 35 -0.53 10.47 -2.23
CA GLY A 35 0.59 10.86 -3.09
C GLY A 35 1.80 11.20 -2.24
N PHE A 36 2.91 10.52 -2.51
CA PHE A 36 4.19 10.84 -1.89
C PHE A 36 5.06 11.59 -2.91
N ALA A 37 5.44 12.84 -2.62
CA ALA A 37 6.30 13.63 -3.51
C ALA A 37 7.58 12.86 -3.85
N SER A 38 7.90 12.70 -5.12
CA SER A 38 9.14 12.08 -5.58
C SER A 38 10.32 12.97 -5.20
N SER A 39 11.49 12.40 -4.96
CA SER A 39 12.72 13.15 -4.69
C SER A 39 13.14 14.11 -5.81
N LYS A 40 12.45 14.08 -6.95
CA LYS A 40 12.64 14.99 -8.10
C LYS A 40 11.85 16.31 -8.00
N GLU A 41 10.90 16.42 -7.06
CA GLU A 41 10.14 17.66 -6.87
C GLU A 41 10.96 18.66 -6.04
N ALA A 42 11.16 19.86 -6.59
CA ALA A 42 12.03 20.88 -6.00
C ALA A 42 11.34 21.71 -4.92
N ASP A 43 10.01 21.83 -4.97
CA ASP A 43 9.29 22.79 -4.13
C ASP A 43 9.04 22.27 -2.70
N GLU A 44 8.73 20.98 -2.51
CA GLU A 44 8.63 20.34 -1.19
C GLU A 44 9.00 18.84 -1.23
N PRO A 45 10.30 18.49 -1.23
CA PRO A 45 10.73 17.10 -1.13
C PRO A 45 10.24 16.48 0.19
N GLY A 46 9.30 15.52 0.08
CA GLY A 46 8.70 14.84 1.24
C GLY A 46 7.23 15.19 1.49
N ALA A 47 6.63 16.08 0.69
CA ALA A 47 5.20 16.36 0.80
C ALA A 47 4.35 15.09 0.60
N VAL A 48 3.38 14.91 1.48
CA VAL A 48 2.31 13.92 1.34
C VAL A 48 1.02 14.63 0.98
N ILE A 49 0.32 14.16 -0.03
CA ILE A 49 -1.00 14.65 -0.40
C ILE A 49 -2.03 13.55 -0.20
N ILE A 50 -3.18 13.92 0.36
CA ILE A 50 -4.33 13.04 0.57
C ILE A 50 -5.50 13.58 -0.25
N GLU A 51 -6.18 12.72 -1.00
CA GLU A 51 -7.38 13.07 -1.76
C GLU A 51 -8.54 12.14 -1.36
N PRO A 52 -9.66 12.68 -0.82
CA PRO A 52 -9.94 14.10 -0.64
C PRO A 52 -9.21 14.72 0.56
N SER A 53 -9.06 16.04 0.57
CA SER A 53 -8.48 16.78 1.70
C SER A 53 -9.33 16.72 2.98
N THR A 54 -10.62 16.37 2.84
CA THR A 54 -11.56 16.20 3.95
C THR A 54 -11.48 14.83 4.63
N MET A 55 -10.51 13.98 4.26
CA MET A 55 -10.31 12.71 4.95
C MET A 55 -9.91 12.93 6.42
N ARG A 56 -10.16 11.92 7.25
CA ARG A 56 -9.80 11.87 8.67
C ARG A 56 -8.29 11.80 8.95
N TYR A 57 -7.47 11.67 7.92
CA TYR A 57 -6.03 11.56 8.04
C TYR A 57 -5.36 12.87 7.64
N SER A 58 -4.23 13.16 8.28
CA SER A 58 -3.38 14.30 7.95
C SER A 58 -2.17 13.83 7.15
N PRO A 59 -1.63 14.64 6.22
CA PRO A 59 -0.33 14.38 5.60
C PRO A 59 0.78 13.99 6.60
N LEU A 60 0.75 14.57 7.80
CA LEU A 60 1.71 14.28 8.87
C LEU A 60 1.64 12.84 9.37
N ASP A 61 0.48 12.20 9.28
CA ASP A 61 0.30 10.79 9.66
C ASP A 61 1.17 9.85 8.79
N PHE A 62 1.57 10.30 7.60
CA PHE A 62 2.28 9.47 6.61
C PHE A 62 3.69 9.96 6.26
N LYS A 63 4.19 10.99 6.96
CA LYS A 63 5.51 11.60 6.65
C LYS A 63 6.66 10.58 6.69
N ASP A 64 6.54 9.57 7.55
CA ASP A 64 7.60 8.58 7.82
C ASP A 64 7.46 7.30 6.97
N VAL A 65 6.41 7.17 6.14
CA VAL A 65 6.14 5.94 5.35
C VAL A 65 7.34 5.51 4.51
N LYS A 66 8.03 6.45 3.86
CA LYS A 66 9.24 6.11 3.09
C LYS A 66 10.41 5.67 3.96
N GLY A 67 10.52 6.22 5.17
CA GLY A 67 11.51 5.78 6.15
C GLY A 67 11.23 4.35 6.61
N ILE A 68 9.96 4.04 6.91
CA ILE A 68 9.51 2.69 7.27
C ILE A 68 9.75 1.71 6.11
N ALA A 69 9.50 2.11 4.86
CA ALA A 69 9.80 1.28 3.70
C ALA A 69 11.31 0.96 3.59
N ALA A 70 12.19 1.94 3.84
CA ALA A 70 13.64 1.74 3.84
C ALA A 70 14.11 0.82 4.98
N THR A 71 13.49 0.89 6.16
CA THR A 71 13.80 -0.06 7.25
C THR A 71 13.36 -1.48 6.88
N LEU A 72 12.18 -1.64 6.27
CA LEU A 72 11.69 -2.95 5.81
C LEU A 72 12.59 -3.56 4.72
N GLU A 73 13.16 -2.74 3.84
CA GLU A 73 14.13 -3.17 2.83
C GLU A 73 15.38 -3.76 3.50
N THR A 74 15.88 -3.09 4.53
CA THR A 74 17.08 -3.52 5.28
C THR A 74 16.83 -4.83 6.05
N ASP A 75 15.67 -4.95 6.69
CA ASP A 75 15.31 -6.12 7.50
C ASP A 75 15.07 -7.39 6.68
N THR A 76 14.66 -7.25 5.42
CA THR A 76 14.38 -8.39 4.52
C THR A 76 15.67 -9.11 4.07
N GLY A 77 16.85 -8.52 4.32
CA GLY A 77 18.14 -9.07 3.97
C GLY A 77 18.45 -9.00 2.46
N PRO A 78 19.64 -9.44 2.03
CA PRO A 78 20.02 -9.41 0.62
C PRO A 78 19.02 -10.22 -0.21
N GLN A 79 18.37 -9.56 -1.17
CA GLN A 79 17.49 -10.24 -2.10
C GLN A 79 18.28 -11.30 -2.86
N GLY A 80 17.69 -12.48 -3.02
CA GLY A 80 18.26 -13.51 -3.87
C GLY A 80 18.49 -12.93 -5.26
N ILE A 81 19.76 -12.82 -5.66
CA ILE A 81 20.17 -12.36 -6.98
C ILE A 81 19.37 -13.20 -7.98
N VAL A 82 18.46 -12.58 -8.72
CA VAL A 82 17.81 -13.26 -9.83
C VAL A 82 18.87 -13.36 -10.92
N TYR A 83 19.59 -14.48 -10.91
CA TYR A 83 20.64 -14.76 -11.88
C TYR A 83 20.04 -14.67 -13.30
N HIS A 84 20.73 -13.97 -14.19
CA HIS A 84 20.38 -13.82 -15.62
C HIS A 84 19.22 -12.86 -15.96
N LEU A 85 18.93 -11.84 -15.16
CA LEU A 85 18.12 -10.71 -15.64
C LEU A 85 18.94 -9.78 -16.52
N HIS A 86 18.29 -9.23 -17.55
CA HIS A 86 18.85 -8.12 -18.31
C HIS A 86 18.98 -6.90 -17.38
N PRO A 87 20.02 -6.04 -17.49
CA PRO A 87 20.21 -4.88 -16.62
C PRO A 87 18.96 -4.00 -16.44
N ASN A 88 18.22 -3.74 -17.53
CA ASN A 88 16.96 -2.98 -17.47
C ASN A 88 15.85 -3.68 -16.64
N ASP A 89 15.86 -5.01 -16.57
CA ASP A 89 14.90 -5.77 -15.77
C ASP A 89 15.28 -5.77 -14.29
N HIS A 90 16.58 -5.67 -13.96
CA HIS A 90 17.04 -5.48 -12.59
C HIS A 90 16.48 -4.17 -12.00
N ASP A 91 16.63 -3.07 -12.71
CA ASP A 91 16.13 -1.76 -12.27
C ASP A 91 14.60 -1.76 -12.10
N ARG A 92 13.89 -2.40 -13.04
CA ARG A 92 12.43 -2.52 -12.97
C ARG A 92 11.99 -3.36 -11.76
N THR A 93 12.67 -4.46 -11.49
CA THR A 93 12.37 -5.35 -10.36
C THR A 93 12.64 -4.66 -9.03
N ALA A 94 13.79 -3.99 -8.90
CA ALA A 94 14.13 -3.20 -7.72
C ALA A 94 13.12 -2.08 -7.47
N LYS A 95 12.71 -1.37 -8.53
CA LYS A 95 11.68 -0.33 -8.44
C LYS A 95 10.32 -0.89 -8.01
N HIS A 96 9.91 -2.04 -8.57
CA HIS A 96 8.66 -2.68 -8.19
C HIS A 96 8.69 -3.12 -6.72
N HIS A 97 9.80 -3.71 -6.28
CA HIS A 97 9.98 -4.10 -4.89
C HIS A 97 9.87 -2.90 -3.94
N TRP A 98 10.54 -1.80 -4.26
CA TRP A 98 10.43 -0.56 -3.49
C TRP A 98 8.97 -0.09 -3.36
N TYR A 99 8.18 -0.21 -4.43
CA TYR A 99 6.76 0.14 -4.42
C TYR A 99 5.92 -0.76 -3.52
N GLU A 100 6.20 -2.06 -3.50
CA GLU A 100 5.56 -3.00 -2.57
C GLU A 100 5.89 -2.67 -1.10
N LEU A 101 7.14 -2.28 -0.82
CA LEU A 101 7.54 -1.86 0.53
C LEU A 101 6.82 -0.59 0.97
N VAL A 102 6.64 0.38 0.06
CA VAL A 102 5.85 1.59 0.34
C VAL A 102 4.38 1.23 0.62
N CYS A 103 3.77 0.31 -0.14
CA CYS A 103 2.43 -0.19 0.16
C CYS A 103 2.37 -0.80 1.57
N ARG A 104 3.30 -1.71 1.89
CA ARG A 104 3.32 -2.38 3.20
C ARG A 104 3.51 -1.42 4.36
N ALA A 105 4.41 -0.45 4.21
CA ALA A 105 4.63 0.61 5.18
C ALA A 105 3.37 1.47 5.37
N THR A 106 2.69 1.81 4.28
CA THR A 106 1.42 2.56 4.31
C THR A 106 0.31 1.77 5.00
N GLU A 107 0.13 0.49 4.67
CA GLU A 107 -0.86 -0.38 5.30
C GLU A 107 -0.60 -0.53 6.80
N THR A 108 0.67 -0.66 7.21
CA THR A 108 1.07 -0.75 8.61
C THR A 108 0.75 0.56 9.34
N THR A 109 1.11 1.69 8.75
CA THR A 109 0.79 3.03 9.28
C THR A 109 -0.72 3.20 9.46
N LEU A 110 -1.52 2.81 8.47
CA LEU A 110 -2.97 2.87 8.55
C LEU A 110 -3.55 1.93 9.61
N GLN A 111 -2.97 0.73 9.77
CA GLN A 111 -3.39 -0.22 10.79
C GLN A 111 -3.09 0.31 12.20
N ASP A 112 -1.94 0.94 12.41
CA ASP A 112 -1.56 1.55 13.68
C ASP A 112 -2.47 2.74 14.02
N LEU A 113 -2.80 3.56 13.02
CA LEU A 113 -3.78 4.65 13.17
C LEU A 113 -5.18 4.12 13.49
N ALA A 114 -5.64 3.08 12.79
CA ALA A 114 -6.94 2.48 13.06
C ALA A 114 -6.99 1.89 14.48
N THR A 115 -5.93 1.21 14.90
CA THR A 115 -5.84 0.62 16.25
C THR A 115 -5.81 1.70 17.33
N SER A 116 -4.98 2.74 17.16
CA SER A 116 -4.86 3.84 18.14
C SER A 116 -6.13 4.69 18.26
N ARG A 117 -6.89 4.83 17.17
CA ARG A 117 -8.17 5.57 17.13
C ARG A 117 -9.39 4.67 17.40
N ASN A 118 -9.18 3.37 17.63
CA ASN A 118 -10.23 2.37 17.80
C ASN A 118 -11.25 2.36 16.63
N GLU A 119 -10.75 2.45 15.40
CA GLU A 119 -11.54 2.43 14.17
C GLU A 119 -11.67 1.00 13.64
N ASN A 120 -12.89 0.57 13.34
CA ASN A 120 -13.17 -0.71 12.68
C ASN A 120 -12.88 -0.60 11.16
N ARG A 121 -11.60 -0.51 10.80
CA ARG A 121 -11.15 -0.35 9.42
C ARG A 121 -9.91 -1.16 9.10
N ARG A 122 -9.97 -1.87 7.98
CA ARG A 122 -8.84 -2.60 7.39
C ARG A 122 -8.49 -1.96 6.06
N SER A 123 -7.20 -1.69 5.86
CA SER A 123 -6.71 -0.94 4.69
C SER A 123 -5.89 -1.82 3.76
N PHE A 124 -6.02 -1.57 2.46
CA PHE A 124 -5.28 -2.23 1.39
C PHE A 124 -4.77 -1.17 0.42
N CYS A 125 -3.50 -1.29 0.01
CA CYS A 125 -2.87 -0.34 -0.90
C CYS A 125 -2.58 -0.99 -2.25
N ALA A 126 -3.02 -0.36 -3.34
CA ALA A 126 -2.59 -0.75 -4.67
C ALA A 126 -1.12 -0.34 -4.91
N VAL A 127 -0.40 -1.11 -5.73
CA VAL A 127 0.98 -0.78 -6.12
C VAL A 127 1.02 0.64 -6.71
N PRO A 128 1.86 1.54 -6.19
CA PRO A 128 1.81 2.93 -6.59
C PRO A 128 2.37 3.17 -7.99
N VAL A 129 1.92 4.26 -8.60
CA VAL A 129 2.36 4.72 -9.91
C VAL A 129 2.97 6.11 -9.79
N SER A 130 4.06 6.36 -10.52
CA SER A 130 4.63 7.71 -10.64
C SER A 130 3.77 8.57 -11.57
N LEU A 131 3.21 9.66 -11.06
CA LEU A 131 2.37 10.58 -11.80
C LEU A 131 2.67 12.02 -11.38
N GLN A 132 3.11 12.84 -12.35
CA GLN A 132 3.37 14.28 -12.17
C GLN A 132 4.18 14.62 -10.91
N GLY A 133 5.30 13.93 -10.69
CA GLY A 133 6.14 14.19 -9.53
C GLY A 133 5.71 13.46 -8.25
N TYR A 134 4.54 12.83 -8.19
CA TYR A 134 4.08 12.05 -7.04
C TYR A 134 4.16 10.55 -7.29
N LEU A 135 4.44 9.80 -6.23
CA LEU A 135 4.19 8.36 -6.17
C LEU A 135 2.79 8.16 -5.58
N VAL A 136 1.81 7.84 -6.42
CA VAL A 136 0.40 7.78 -6.04
C VAL A 136 -0.04 6.34 -5.81
N THR A 137 -0.58 6.04 -4.63
CA THR A 137 -1.26 4.77 -4.33
C THR A 137 -2.76 5.01 -4.10
N VAL A 138 -3.56 4.04 -4.51
CA VAL A 138 -4.99 3.98 -4.19
C VAL A 138 -5.14 3.14 -2.93
N VAL A 139 -5.80 3.70 -1.92
CA VAL A 139 -6.09 3.01 -0.67
C VAL A 139 -7.56 2.64 -0.65
N LEU A 140 -7.85 1.34 -0.46
CA LEU A 140 -9.17 0.81 -0.19
C LEU A 140 -9.28 0.47 1.30
N GLN A 141 -10.33 0.93 1.95
CA GLN A 141 -10.67 0.57 3.32
C GLN A 141 -12.01 -0.16 3.37
N LEU A 142 -12.05 -1.21 4.19
CA LEU A 142 -13.24 -2.01 4.46
C LEU A 142 -13.46 -2.10 5.98
N SER A 143 -14.67 -2.46 6.41
CA SER A 143 -14.98 -2.84 7.79
C SER A 143 -14.20 -4.09 8.20
N THR A 144 -13.34 -3.99 9.21
CA THR A 144 -12.54 -5.11 9.74
C THR A 144 -13.44 -6.23 10.25
N ASP A 145 -14.43 -5.91 11.08
CA ASP A 145 -15.34 -6.91 11.68
C ASP A 145 -16.06 -7.74 10.62
N CYS A 146 -16.49 -7.09 9.52
CA CYS A 146 -17.14 -7.78 8.41
C CYS A 146 -16.14 -8.60 7.61
N TYR A 147 -14.97 -8.02 7.29
CA TYR A 147 -13.94 -8.69 6.51
C TYR A 147 -13.39 -9.94 7.22
N ASP A 148 -13.10 -9.85 8.52
CA ASP A 148 -12.57 -10.96 9.31
C ASP A 148 -13.63 -12.03 9.61
N GLY A 149 -14.91 -11.75 9.39
CA GLY A 149 -16.00 -12.72 9.46
C GLY A 149 -16.04 -13.70 8.28
N TYR A 150 -15.33 -13.41 7.19
CA TYR A 150 -15.24 -14.32 6.06
C TYR A 150 -14.22 -15.45 6.30
N TYR A 151 -14.48 -16.60 5.67
CA TYR A 151 -13.56 -17.72 5.72
C TYR A 151 -12.20 -17.35 5.12
N THR A 152 -11.14 -17.57 5.89
CA THR A 152 -9.77 -17.42 5.43
C THR A 152 -9.01 -18.74 5.59
N LEU A 153 -8.08 -19.02 4.67
CA LEU A 153 -7.11 -20.08 4.89
C LEU A 153 -6.25 -19.72 6.11
N PRO A 154 -6.01 -20.66 7.04
CA PRO A 154 -5.14 -20.40 8.18
C PRO A 154 -3.74 -20.06 7.67
N LYS A 155 -3.20 -18.93 8.13
CA LYS A 155 -1.81 -18.57 7.82
C LYS A 155 -0.89 -19.63 8.43
N SER A 156 -0.09 -20.29 7.60
CA SER A 156 0.94 -21.21 8.08
C SER A 156 1.92 -20.44 8.97
N THR A 157 1.89 -20.70 10.28
CA THR A 157 2.87 -20.20 11.25
C THR A 157 4.18 -20.99 11.19
N ALA A 158 4.20 -22.12 10.47
CA ALA A 158 5.42 -22.83 10.17
C ALA A 158 6.24 -22.00 9.18
N GLY A 159 7.36 -21.47 9.65
CA GLY A 159 8.40 -20.91 8.78
C GLY A 159 8.70 -21.88 7.64
N ARG A 160 9.04 -21.32 6.48
CA ARG A 160 9.44 -22.08 5.28
C ARG A 160 10.29 -23.28 5.71
N PRO A 161 9.87 -24.53 5.46
CA PRO A 161 10.69 -25.67 5.82
C PRO A 161 12.06 -25.48 5.17
N VAL A 162 13.11 -25.51 5.99
CA VAL A 162 14.50 -25.49 5.54
C VAL A 162 14.66 -26.72 4.64
N ASN A 163 14.70 -26.45 3.34
CA ASN A 163 15.21 -27.27 2.24
C ASN A 163 15.17 -28.79 2.44
N LEU A 164 14.38 -29.47 1.61
CA LEU A 164 14.61 -30.87 1.24
C LEU A 164 16.10 -31.07 0.91
N PRO A 165 16.78 -32.10 1.45
CA PRO A 165 18.18 -32.35 1.15
C PRO A 165 18.34 -32.60 -0.35
N HIS A 166 19.37 -31.99 -0.93
CA HIS A 166 19.86 -32.29 -2.28
C HIS A 166 19.97 -33.80 -2.44
N ALA A 167 19.25 -34.37 -3.40
CA ALA A 167 19.52 -35.71 -3.87
C ALA A 167 20.92 -35.70 -4.50
N ALA A 168 21.84 -36.43 -3.87
CA ALA A 168 23.15 -36.78 -4.42
C ALA A 168 23.01 -37.86 -5.50
#